data_AF-A0A553NDQ3-F1
#
_entry.id   AF-A0A553NDQ3-F1
#
_cell.length_a   1.000
_cell.length_b   1.000
_cell.length_c   1.000
_cell.angle_alpha   90.00
_cell.angle_beta   90.00
_cell.angle_gamma   90.00
#
_symmetry.space_group_name_H-M   'P 1'
#
loop_
_entity.id
_entity.type
_entity.pdbx_description
1 polymer ?
#
loop_
_entity_poly.entity_id
_entity_poly.type
_entity_poly.pdbx_seq_one_letter_code
_entity_poly.pdbx_strand_id
1 'polypeptide(L)'
;MAKKKGFMTPERKKKLRTLLRKKAAEELKKEQERKAAERQRVISERCGSKKDIENASDDDLKKIVKEYFDKWYNLEGEMFFLQREVILRDLQINELNMSVSDMKGKFIKPTLKKVSKYENKFAKLQEKAAKFAFANQLKAKDK
;
A
#
# COMPACT_ATOMS: atom_id res chain seq x y z
N MET A 1 -8.83 26.90 -42.20
CA MET A 1 -8.13 25.60 -42.05
C MET A 1 -9.04 24.62 -41.30
N ALA A 2 -9.43 23.52 -41.93
CA ALA A 2 -10.33 22.54 -41.33
C ALA A 2 -9.67 21.89 -40.09
N LYS A 3 -10.37 21.95 -38.95
CA LYS A 3 -9.93 21.35 -37.67
C LYS A 3 -9.78 19.85 -37.91
N LYS A 4 -8.54 19.35 -38.01
CA LYS A 4 -8.26 17.91 -38.20
C LYS A 4 -9.09 17.12 -37.18
N LYS A 5 -9.99 16.25 -37.66
CA LYS A 5 -10.75 15.30 -36.84
C LYS A 5 -9.73 14.40 -36.13
N GLY A 6 -9.28 14.83 -34.96
CA GLY A 6 -8.36 14.06 -34.13
C GLY A 6 -8.96 12.68 -33.89
N PHE A 7 -8.12 11.64 -33.98
CA PHE A 7 -8.42 10.20 -33.88
C PHE A 7 -9.38 9.79 -32.74
N MET A 8 -9.67 10.67 -31.79
CA MET A 8 -10.51 10.43 -30.63
C MET A 8 -11.21 11.72 -30.19
N THR A 9 -12.50 11.64 -29.85
CA THR A 9 -13.20 12.76 -29.21
C THR A 9 -12.63 13.01 -27.80
N PRO A 10 -12.67 14.25 -27.28
CA PRO A 10 -12.24 14.56 -25.92
C PRO A 10 -12.89 13.69 -24.85
N GLU A 11 -14.18 13.38 -25.03
CA GLU A 11 -14.97 12.50 -24.14
C GLU A 11 -14.45 11.07 -24.13
N ARG A 12 -14.18 10.50 -25.32
CA ARG A 12 -13.61 9.15 -25.42
C ARG A 12 -12.21 9.08 -24.79
N LYS A 13 -11.39 10.12 -24.95
CA LYS A 13 -10.08 10.24 -24.28
C LYS A 13 -10.20 10.34 -22.76
N LYS A 14 -11.21 11.05 -22.25
CA LYS A 14 -11.53 11.12 -20.81
C LYS A 14 -11.95 9.74 -20.28
N LYS A 15 -12.87 9.06 -20.97
CA LYS A 15 -13.34 7.70 -20.60
C LYS A 15 -12.18 6.70 -20.56
N LEU A 16 -11.31 6.71 -21.56
CA LEU A 16 -10.15 5.81 -21.62
C LEU A 16 -9.18 6.01 -20.44
N ARG A 17 -8.86 7.27 -20.09
CA ARG A 17 -8.02 7.56 -18.91
C ARG A 17 -8.64 7.07 -17.61
N THR A 18 -9.96 7.20 -17.46
CA THR A 18 -10.66 6.66 -16.28
C THR A 18 -10.56 5.14 -16.23
N LEU A 19 -10.76 4.45 -17.35
CA LEU A 19 -10.63 2.99 -17.42
C LEU A 19 -9.20 2.52 -17.10
N LEU A 20 -8.18 3.22 -17.62
CA LEU A 20 -6.78 2.90 -17.33
C LEU A 20 -6.44 3.06 -15.85
N ARG A 21 -6.89 4.15 -15.21
CA ARG A 21 -6.68 4.34 -13.75
C ARG A 21 -7.44 3.31 -12.92
N LYS A 22 -8.67 2.95 -13.33
CA LYS A 22 -9.45 1.91 -12.65
C LYS A 22 -8.74 0.56 -12.72
N LYS A 23 -8.27 0.17 -13.91
CA LYS A 23 -7.48 -1.06 -14.10
C LYS A 23 -6.18 -1.01 -13.30
N ALA A 24 -5.45 0.10 -13.33
CA ALA A 24 -4.21 0.26 -12.56
C ALA A 24 -4.45 0.14 -11.04
N ALA A 25 -5.55 0.70 -10.52
CA ALA A 25 -5.91 0.58 -9.11
C ALA A 25 -6.29 -0.86 -8.73
N GLU A 26 -7.00 -1.56 -9.61
CA GLU A 26 -7.37 -2.97 -9.43
C GLU A 26 -6.13 -3.88 -9.43
N GLU A 27 -5.24 -3.73 -10.41
CA GLU A 27 -3.98 -4.46 -10.47
C GLU A 27 -3.08 -4.17 -9.26
N LEU A 28 -3.02 -2.91 -8.81
CA LEU A 28 -2.28 -2.54 -7.61
C LEU A 28 -2.82 -3.24 -6.36
N LYS A 29 -4.15 -3.33 -6.22
CA LYS A 29 -4.80 -4.04 -5.11
C LYS A 29 -4.51 -5.54 -5.17
N LYS A 30 -4.64 -6.15 -6.35
CA LYS A 30 -4.34 -7.57 -6.58
C LYS A 30 -2.88 -7.89 -6.26
N GLU A 31 -1.96 -7.01 -6.63
CA GLU A 31 -0.54 -7.15 -6.30
C GLU A 31 -0.28 -7.06 -4.79
N GLN A 32 -0.96 -6.15 -4.09
CA GLN A 32 -0.87 -6.05 -2.63
C GLN A 32 -1.37 -7.32 -1.94
N GLU A 33 -2.52 -7.85 -2.38
CA GLU A 33 -3.08 -9.10 -1.88
C GLU A 33 -2.13 -10.28 -2.15
N ARG A 34 -1.54 -10.37 -3.35
CA ARG A 34 -0.53 -11.38 -3.68
C ARG A 34 0.71 -11.29 -2.78
N LYS A 35 1.25 -10.08 -2.59
CA LYS A 35 2.41 -9.85 -1.72
C LYS A 35 2.09 -10.18 -0.25
N ALA A 36 0.88 -9.87 0.21
CA ALA A 36 0.45 -10.21 1.56
C ALA A 36 0.33 -11.72 1.76
N ALA A 37 -0.27 -12.44 0.81
CA ALA A 37 -0.36 -13.89 0.83
C ALA A 37 1.03 -14.55 0.80
N GLU A 38 1.91 -14.07 -0.09
CA GLU A 38 3.29 -14.53 -0.17
C GLU A 38 4.06 -14.29 1.13
N ARG A 39 3.89 -13.12 1.75
CA ARG A 39 4.48 -12.81 3.06
C ARG A 39 4.02 -13.81 4.12
N GLN A 40 2.74 -14.17 4.15
CA GLN A 40 2.24 -15.17 5.09
C GLN A 40 2.83 -16.54 4.82
N ARG A 41 2.90 -16.97 3.55
CA ARG A 41 3.53 -18.23 3.15
C ARG A 41 4.98 -18.33 3.64
N VAL A 42 5.79 -17.30 3.37
CA VAL A 42 7.20 -17.24 3.77
C VAL A 42 7.36 -17.25 5.29
N ILE A 43 6.48 -16.56 6.03
CA ILE A 43 6.52 -16.60 7.50
C ILE A 43 6.22 -18.00 8.02
N SER A 44 5.17 -18.65 7.51
CA SER A 44 4.82 -20.01 7.90
C SER A 44 5.95 -21.00 7.59
N GLU A 45 6.59 -20.88 6.43
CA GLU A 45 7.73 -21.71 6.04
C GLU A 45 8.95 -21.50 6.96
N ARG A 46 9.32 -20.24 7.25
CA ARG A 46 10.50 -19.91 8.07
C ARG A 46 10.32 -20.23 9.56
N CYS A 47 9.12 -20.00 10.09
CA CYS A 47 8.82 -20.25 11.48
C CYS A 47 8.52 -21.74 11.76
N GLY A 48 7.94 -22.44 10.77
CA GLY A 48 7.52 -23.84 10.92
C GLY A 48 6.39 -24.02 11.92
N SER A 49 6.20 -25.26 12.37
CA SER A 49 5.28 -25.59 13.45
C SER A 49 5.89 -25.25 14.82
N LYS A 50 5.04 -24.87 15.78
CA LYS A 50 5.46 -24.74 17.18
C LYS A 50 6.07 -26.05 17.68
N LYS A 51 7.16 -25.97 18.44
CA LYS A 51 7.73 -27.13 19.14
C LYS A 51 6.74 -27.60 20.21
N ASP A 52 6.66 -28.91 20.42
CA ASP A 52 5.82 -29.46 21.49
C ASP A 52 6.52 -29.22 22.84
N ILE A 53 5.89 -28.42 23.69
CA ILE A 53 6.39 -28.06 25.02
C ILE A 53 5.63 -28.78 26.13
N GLU A 54 4.44 -29.31 25.83
CA GLU A 54 3.55 -29.89 26.85
C GLU A 54 3.94 -31.35 27.13
N ASN A 55 4.42 -32.07 26.11
CA ASN A 55 4.84 -33.46 26.24
C ASN A 55 6.37 -33.63 26.24
N ALA A 56 7.13 -32.54 26.29
CA ALA A 56 8.59 -32.58 26.27
C ALA A 56 9.16 -32.94 27.65
N SER A 57 10.26 -33.69 27.65
CA SER A 57 11.05 -33.93 28.86
C SER A 57 11.80 -32.65 29.28
N ASP A 58 12.26 -32.58 30.53
CA ASP A 58 13.03 -31.42 31.03
C ASP A 58 14.31 -31.15 30.19
N ASP A 59 14.98 -32.20 29.73
CA ASP A 59 16.15 -32.08 28.87
C ASP A 59 15.80 -31.60 27.46
N ASP A 60 14.65 -32.01 26.93
CA ASP A 60 14.16 -31.54 25.62
C ASP A 60 13.70 -30.08 25.70
N LEU A 61 13.09 -29.66 26.81
CA LEU A 61 12.75 -28.26 27.05
C LEU A 61 14.00 -27.37 27.05
N LYS A 62 15.08 -27.78 27.73
CA LYS A 62 16.37 -27.04 27.70
C LYS A 62 16.93 -26.92 26.28
N LYS A 63 16.86 -27.99 25.49
CA LYS A 63 17.28 -27.97 24.08
C LYS A 63 16.43 -27.01 23.25
N ILE A 64 15.11 -27.06 23.38
CA ILE A 64 14.18 -26.19 22.65
C ILE A 64 14.46 -24.72 22.95
N VAL A 65 14.67 -24.36 24.22
CA VAL A 65 15.00 -22.98 24.62
C VAL A 65 16.31 -22.53 23.98
N LYS A 66 17.34 -23.38 24.00
CA LYS A 66 18.64 -23.07 23.39
C LYS A 66 18.53 -22.89 21.87
N GLU A 67 17.84 -23.81 21.18
CA GLU A 67 17.60 -23.71 19.73
C GLU A 67 16.88 -22.41 19.35
N TYR A 68 15.85 -22.03 20.10
CA TYR A 68 15.12 -20.78 19.83
C TYR A 68 15.97 -19.54 20.10
N PHE A 69 16.78 -19.56 21.17
CA PHE A 69 17.69 -18.46 21.47
C PHE A 69 18.74 -18.29 20.37
N ASP A 70 19.40 -19.38 19.96
CA ASP A 70 20.42 -19.35 18.90
C ASP A 70 19.82 -18.87 17.57
N LYS A 71 18.59 -19.33 17.23
CA LYS A 71 17.88 -18.86 16.04
C LYS A 71 17.56 -17.37 16.12
N TRP A 72 17.04 -16.89 17.26
CA TRP A 72 16.73 -15.48 17.46
C TRP A 72 17.97 -14.60 17.36
N TYR A 73 19.07 -14.99 18.01
CA TYR A 73 20.33 -14.25 17.99
C TYR A 73 20.86 -14.06 16.55
N ASN A 74 20.85 -15.13 15.75
CA ASN A 74 21.28 -15.05 14.35
C ASN A 74 20.34 -14.17 13.50
N LEU A 75 19.03 -14.28 13.69
CA LEU A 75 18.03 -13.47 12.99
C LEU A 75 18.16 -11.97 13.31
N GLU A 76 18.51 -11.62 14.55
CA GLU A 76 18.73 -10.23 14.94
C GLU A 76 19.92 -9.63 14.17
N GLY A 77 21.01 -10.40 14.02
CA GLY A 77 22.15 -10.01 13.19
C GLY A 77 21.76 -9.78 11.73
N GLU A 78 21.05 -10.72 11.11
CA GLU A 78 20.56 -10.58 9.74
C GLU A 78 19.62 -9.37 9.57
N MET A 79 18.72 -9.16 10.53
CA MET A 79 17.78 -8.05 10.53
C MET A 79 18.52 -6.70 10.52
N PHE A 80 19.58 -6.56 11.33
CA PHE A 80 20.37 -5.33 11.36
C PHE A 80 20.96 -4.99 10.00
N PHE A 81 21.58 -5.96 9.31
CA PHE A 81 22.16 -5.73 7.98
C PHE A 81 21.09 -5.37 6.95
N LEU A 82 19.96 -6.09 6.94
CA LEU A 82 18.84 -5.79 6.05
C LEU A 82 18.28 -4.39 6.28
N GLN A 83 18.10 -3.97 7.53
CA GLN A 83 17.63 -2.63 7.87
C GLN A 83 18.62 -1.56 7.41
N ARG A 84 19.92 -1.76 7.65
CA ARG A 84 20.99 -0.86 7.20
C ARG A 84 20.96 -0.69 5.69
N GLU A 85 20.81 -1.79 4.94
CA GLU A 85 20.74 -1.79 3.48
C GLU A 85 19.51 -1.03 2.96
N VAL A 86 18.33 -1.23 3.57
CA VAL A 86 17.11 -0.47 3.24
C VAL A 86 17.31 1.02 3.47
N ILE A 87 17.90 1.43 4.61
CA ILE A 87 18.18 2.83 4.92
C ILE A 87 19.10 3.45 3.86
N LEU A 88 20.18 2.75 3.48
CA LEU A 88 21.11 3.25 2.47
C LEU A 88 20.43 3.40 1.09
N ARG A 89 19.58 2.45 0.70
CA ARG A 89 18.79 2.55 -0.53
C ARG A 89 17.82 3.73 -0.50
N ASP A 90 17.15 3.96 0.63
CA ASP A 90 16.23 5.09 0.79
C ASP A 90 16.97 6.44 0.68
N LEU A 91 18.16 6.55 1.27
CA LEU A 91 19.03 7.72 1.13
C LEU A 91 19.44 7.93 -0.33
N GLN A 92 19.85 6.88 -1.02
CA GLN A 92 20.24 6.96 -2.44
C GLN A 92 19.05 7.37 -3.32
N ILE A 93 17.85 6.83 -3.07
CA ILE A 93 16.63 7.24 -3.78
C ILE A 93 16.33 8.72 -3.53
N ASN A 94 16.50 9.20 -2.30
CA ASN A 94 16.28 10.59 -1.95
C ASN A 94 17.27 11.51 -2.70
N GLU A 95 18.56 11.17 -2.69
CA GLU A 95 19.59 11.91 -3.41
C GLU A 95 19.30 11.97 -4.92
N LEU A 96 18.96 10.83 -5.54
CA LEU A 96 18.58 10.77 -6.95
C LEU A 96 17.32 11.58 -7.24
N ASN A 97 16.33 11.56 -6.34
CA ASN A 97 15.12 12.37 -6.48
C ASN A 97 15.43 13.88 -6.41
N MET A 98 16.34 14.30 -5.54
CA MET A 98 16.81 15.69 -5.46
C MET A 98 17.52 16.09 -6.76
N SER A 99 18.48 15.29 -7.22
CA SER A 99 19.21 15.52 -8.46
C SER A 99 18.27 15.66 -9.67
N VAL A 100 17.31 14.75 -9.83
CA VAL A 100 16.31 14.80 -10.91
C VAL A 100 15.41 16.04 -10.79
N SER A 101 15.13 16.50 -9.57
CA SER A 101 14.30 17.69 -9.35
C SER A 101 15.03 18.97 -9.76
N ASP A 102 16.30 19.11 -9.40
CA ASP A 102 17.14 20.26 -9.76
C ASP A 102 17.39 20.31 -11.28
N MET A 103 17.67 19.16 -11.91
CA MET A 103 17.88 19.05 -13.36
C MET A 103 16.65 19.43 -14.19
N LYS A 104 15.43 19.24 -13.66
CA LYS A 104 14.19 19.56 -14.39
C LYS A 104 13.85 21.05 -14.40
N GLY A 105 14.62 21.91 -13.70
CA GLY A 105 14.45 23.37 -13.70
C GLY A 105 13.10 23.87 -13.16
N LYS A 106 12.28 22.97 -12.61
CA LYS A 106 11.00 23.27 -11.99
C LYS A 106 11.15 22.98 -10.52
N PHE A 107 11.40 24.01 -9.73
CA PHE A 107 10.93 24.02 -8.35
C PHE A 107 9.40 23.91 -8.41
N ILE A 108 8.88 22.68 -8.46
CA ILE A 108 7.45 22.41 -8.33
C ILE A 108 7.13 22.74 -6.88
N LYS A 109 6.85 24.02 -6.61
CA LYS A 109 6.31 24.47 -5.32
C LYS A 109 5.10 23.57 -5.06
N PRO A 110 5.17 22.64 -4.07
CA PRO A 110 4.03 21.80 -3.78
C PRO A 110 2.88 22.75 -3.49
N THR A 111 1.78 22.65 -4.22
CA THR A 111 0.61 23.47 -3.92
C THR A 111 0.20 23.09 -2.50
N LEU A 112 0.49 23.98 -1.53
CA LEU A 112 0.15 23.79 -0.14
C LEU A 112 -1.37 23.78 -0.07
N LYS A 113 -1.97 22.59 -0.14
CA LYS A 113 -3.39 22.42 0.13
C LYS A 113 -3.56 22.61 1.63
N LYS A 114 -4.50 23.47 2.01
CA LYS A 114 -4.96 23.56 3.40
C LYS A 114 -5.51 22.18 3.79
N VAL A 115 -4.72 21.37 4.48
CA VAL A 115 -5.15 20.05 4.92
C VAL A 115 -5.91 20.24 6.24
N SER A 116 -7.20 20.51 6.17
CA SER A 116 -8.05 20.50 7.36
C SER A 116 -8.23 19.06 7.84
N LYS A 117 -7.88 18.78 9.10
CA LYS A 117 -8.11 17.48 9.74
C LYS A 117 -9.59 17.05 9.74
N TYR A 118 -10.52 18.00 9.62
CA TYR A 118 -11.97 17.77 9.77
C TYR A 118 -12.76 17.85 8.46
N GLU A 119 -12.23 18.50 7.43
CA GLU A 119 -12.93 18.72 6.15
C GLU A 119 -13.23 17.40 5.42
N ASN A 120 -12.29 16.44 5.49
CA ASN A 120 -12.49 15.09 4.97
C ASN A 120 -13.51 14.26 5.77
N LYS A 121 -13.78 14.59 7.04
CA LYS A 121 -14.84 13.95 7.84
C LYS A 121 -16.21 14.53 7.49
N PHE A 122 -16.30 15.85 7.32
CA PHE A 122 -17.54 16.54 6.94
C PHE A 122 -18.00 16.18 5.52
N ALA A 123 -17.08 16.10 4.55
CA ALA A 123 -17.39 15.67 3.19
C ALA A 123 -17.97 14.24 3.16
N LYS A 124 -17.43 13.32 3.98
CA LYS A 124 -17.96 11.95 4.11
C LYS A 124 -19.36 11.92 4.71
N LEU A 125 -19.64 12.78 5.69
CA LEU A 125 -20.97 12.92 6.30
C LEU A 125 -21.99 13.47 5.30
N GLN A 126 -21.62 14.50 4.54
CA GLN A 126 -22.46 15.08 3.49
C GLN A 126 -22.72 14.09 2.34
N GLU A 127 -21.72 13.34 1.90
CA GLU A 127 -21.88 12.31 0.87
C GLU A 127 -22.83 11.19 1.35
N LYS A 128 -22.72 10.79 2.61
CA LYS A 128 -23.58 9.76 3.22
C LYS A 128 -25.03 10.26 3.37
N ALA A 129 -25.20 11.53 3.77
CA ALA A 129 -26.51 12.17 3.84
C ALA A 129 -27.16 12.34 2.46
N ALA A 130 -26.38 12.76 1.44
CA ALA A 130 -26.86 12.90 0.07
C ALA A 130 -27.28 11.54 -0.54
N LYS A 131 -26.49 10.48 -0.30
CA LYS A 131 -26.86 9.11 -0.71
C LYS A 131 -28.15 8.63 -0.04
N PHE A 132 -28.32 8.93 1.25
CA PHE A 132 -29.52 8.55 2.00
C PHE A 132 -30.76 9.33 1.51
N ALA A 133 -30.62 10.64 1.27
CA ALA A 133 -31.69 11.48 0.72
C ALA A 133 -32.12 11.02 -0.69
N PHE A 134 -31.16 10.69 -1.56
CA PHE A 134 -31.44 10.16 -2.89
C PHE A 134 -32.16 8.81 -2.85
N ALA A 135 -31.73 7.90 -1.97
CA ALA A 135 -32.39 6.61 -1.78
C ALA A 135 -33.84 6.76 -1.28
N ASN A 136 -34.10 7.72 -0.39
CA ASN A 136 -35.46 8.01 0.09
C ASN A 136 -36.34 8.66 -0.98
N GLN A 137 -35.79 9.53 -1.84
CA GLN A 137 -36.53 10.08 -2.98
C GLN A 137 -36.96 9.02 -3.99
N LEU A 138 -36.13 8.00 -4.23
CA LEU A 138 -36.50 6.89 -5.10
C LEU A 138 -37.61 6.04 -4.47
N LYS A 139 -37.48 5.68 -3.19
CA LYS A 139 -38.51 4.93 -2.45
C LYS A 139 -39.87 5.65 -2.37
N ALA A 140 -39.87 6.98 -2.38
CA ALA A 140 -41.09 7.77 -2.34
C ALA A 140 -41.81 7.87 -3.70
N LYS A 141 -41.12 7.56 -4.82
CA LYS A 141 -41.71 7.54 -6.17
C LYS A 141 -42.27 6.18 -6.58
N ASP A 142 -41.90 5.12 -5.87
CA ASP A 142 -42.37 3.75 -6.10
C ASP A 142 -43.61 3.38 -5.23
N LYS A 143 -44.26 4.37 -4.58
CA LYS A 143 -45.57 4.29 -3.92
C LYS A 143 -46.58 5.13 -4.69
#